data_AF-A0A9P7N0L3-F1
#
_entry.id   AF-A0A9P7N0L3-F1
#
_cell.length_a   1.000
_cell.length_b   1.000
_cell.length_c   1.000
_cell.angle_alpha   90.00
_cell.angle_beta   90.00
_cell.angle_gamma   90.00
#
_symmetry.space_group_name_H-M   'P 1'
#
loop_
_entity.id
_entity.type
_entity.pdbx_description
1 polymer ?
#
loop_
_entity_poly.entity_id
_entity_poly.type
_entity_poly.pdbx_seq_one_letter_code
_entity_poly.pdbx_strand_id
1 'polypeptide(L)'
;NTRAHLSLLAEAFHDVLLYRPPTVYKAGAAVPVIDHTFVTETMSQLSNSMSKFLAKAPAHCTPSETLYFETVHLLATLVPLCASASHDRSVPLPKATMLAELTGAIQASLVSQLDALPNPADSIQSLISTFSSFHRVTMLRDTAMATKVTLAWILAFNEREKERDRSGGSPLPKDVVLEMKSLQSRATEALEQGRALISSLETQIANEAELGRRLREWAFGGDQGDDELGGLVEDGTIKGVVESWGLNVRGWKQVKWEVK
;
A
#
# COMPACT_ATOMS: atom_id res chain seq x y z
N ASN A 1 7.84 19.94 -8.61
CA ASN A 1 6.44 19.48 -8.49
C ASN A 1 6.26 17.97 -8.78
N THR A 2 7.34 17.19 -8.90
CA THR A 2 7.31 15.74 -9.22
C THR A 2 6.46 14.92 -8.24
N ARG A 3 6.67 15.09 -6.93
CA ARG A 3 5.91 14.37 -5.89
C ARG A 3 4.40 14.58 -6.04
N ALA A 4 3.96 15.82 -6.24
CA ALA A 4 2.54 16.15 -6.43
C ALA A 4 1.94 15.52 -7.69
N HIS A 5 2.66 15.54 -8.82
CA HIS A 5 2.20 14.86 -10.05
C HIS A 5 2.06 13.36 -9.86
N LEU A 6 3.03 12.72 -9.22
CA LEU A 6 2.96 11.28 -8.92
C LEU A 6 1.80 10.95 -7.96
N SER A 7 1.55 11.79 -6.95
CA SER A 7 0.40 11.64 -6.06
C SER A 7 -0.93 11.71 -6.81
N LEU A 8 -1.12 12.71 -7.69
CA LEU A 8 -2.35 12.86 -8.48
C LEU A 8 -2.57 11.67 -9.45
N LEU A 9 -1.50 11.18 -10.07
CA LEU A 9 -1.57 10.02 -10.95
C LEU A 9 -1.91 8.74 -10.16
N ALA A 10 -1.36 8.59 -8.95
CA ALA A 10 -1.67 7.47 -8.09
C ALA A 10 -3.12 7.52 -7.55
N GLU A 11 -3.64 8.72 -7.27
CA GLU A 11 -5.06 8.92 -6.91
C GLU A 11 -5.98 8.51 -8.07
N ALA A 12 -5.70 9.00 -9.28
CA ALA A 12 -6.45 8.63 -10.48
C ALA A 12 -6.40 7.12 -10.76
N PHE A 13 -5.29 6.46 -10.47
CA PHE A 13 -5.17 5.00 -10.54
C PHE A 13 -6.16 4.29 -9.61
N HIS A 14 -6.24 4.72 -8.34
CA HIS A 14 -7.17 4.14 -7.38
C HIS A 14 -8.62 4.41 -7.75
N ASP A 15 -8.93 5.63 -8.21
CA ASP A 15 -10.29 6.01 -8.64
C ASP A 15 -10.82 5.10 -9.75
N VAL A 16 -9.97 4.77 -10.74
CA VAL A 16 -10.36 3.90 -11.85
C VAL A 16 -10.67 2.48 -11.37
N LEU A 17 -9.84 1.90 -10.48
CA LEU A 17 -10.01 0.51 -10.05
C LEU A 17 -11.05 0.34 -8.93
N LEU A 18 -11.28 1.37 -8.12
CA LEU A 18 -12.25 1.35 -7.03
C LEU A 18 -13.62 1.90 -7.44
N TYR A 19 -13.76 2.40 -8.67
CA TYR A 19 -15.03 2.89 -9.18
C TYR A 19 -16.11 1.80 -9.12
N ARG A 20 -17.24 2.16 -8.50
CA ARG A 20 -18.44 1.34 -8.47
C ARG A 20 -19.59 2.13 -9.09
N PRO A 21 -20.20 1.64 -10.18
CA PRO A 21 -21.38 2.28 -10.74
C PRO A 21 -22.49 2.39 -9.68
N PRO A 22 -23.28 3.48 -9.65
CA PRO A 22 -24.43 3.59 -8.77
C PRO A 22 -25.40 2.42 -8.97
N THR A 23 -25.95 1.87 -7.89
CA THR A 23 -26.84 0.69 -7.90
C THR A 23 -28.14 0.89 -8.70
N VAL A 24 -28.50 2.15 -8.99
CA VAL A 24 -29.65 2.53 -9.83
C VAL A 24 -29.37 2.30 -11.33
N TYR A 25 -28.10 2.14 -11.70
CA TYR A 25 -27.69 1.91 -13.08
C TYR A 25 -27.87 0.44 -13.47
N LYS A 26 -28.92 0.14 -14.23
CA LYS A 26 -29.11 -1.19 -14.84
C LYS A 26 -28.15 -1.33 -16.03
N ALA A 27 -26.99 -1.94 -15.79
CA ALA A 27 -26.01 -2.21 -16.84
C ALA A 27 -26.58 -3.20 -17.87
N GLY A 28 -26.63 -2.79 -19.14
CA GLY A 28 -26.91 -3.69 -20.27
C GLY A 28 -25.71 -4.56 -20.63
N ALA A 29 -25.89 -5.56 -21.50
CA ALA A 29 -24.86 -6.56 -21.85
C ALA A 29 -23.57 -5.97 -22.48
N ALA A 30 -23.61 -4.75 -23.03
CA ALA A 30 -22.46 -4.07 -23.62
C ALA A 30 -21.64 -3.25 -22.61
N VAL A 31 -22.20 -2.92 -21.45
CA VAL A 31 -21.55 -2.08 -20.43
C VAL A 31 -20.26 -2.71 -19.87
N PRO A 32 -20.20 -4.03 -19.56
CA PRO A 32 -18.97 -4.63 -19.05
C PRO A 32 -17.80 -4.51 -20.04
N VAL A 33 -18.04 -4.61 -21.34
CA VAL A 33 -17.00 -4.51 -22.37
C VAL A 33 -16.44 -3.09 -22.46
N ILE A 34 -17.32 -2.08 -22.41
CA ILE A 34 -16.94 -0.66 -22.43
C ILE A 34 -16.14 -0.29 -21.18
N ASP A 35 -16.55 -0.82 -20.01
CA ASP A 35 -15.83 -0.61 -18.75
C ASP A 35 -14.42 -1.21 -18.78
N HIS A 36 -14.23 -2.37 -19.43
CA HIS A 36 -12.91 -3.00 -19.55
C HIS A 36 -11.96 -2.24 -20.47
N THR A 37 -12.42 -1.82 -21.66
CA THR A 37 -11.61 -0.99 -22.56
C THR A 37 -11.20 0.32 -21.88
N PHE A 38 -12.14 0.97 -21.20
CA PHE A 38 -11.86 2.20 -20.45
C PHE A 38 -10.76 1.99 -19.40
N VAL A 39 -10.85 0.93 -18.58
CA VAL A 39 -9.83 0.63 -17.56
C VAL A 39 -8.47 0.37 -18.20
N THR A 40 -8.42 -0.48 -19.23
CA THR A 40 -7.16 -0.82 -19.93
C THR A 40 -6.49 0.38 -20.58
N GLU A 41 -7.24 1.25 -21.26
CA GLU A 41 -6.72 2.46 -21.89
C GLU A 41 -6.24 3.47 -20.83
N THR A 42 -7.04 3.68 -19.78
CA THR A 42 -6.69 4.62 -18.70
C THR A 42 -5.43 4.17 -17.96
N MET A 43 -5.31 2.87 -17.65
CA MET A 43 -4.11 2.31 -17.02
C MET A 43 -2.86 2.50 -17.90
N SER A 44 -2.98 2.32 -19.20
CA SER A 44 -1.89 2.57 -20.16
C SER A 44 -1.48 4.05 -20.16
N GLN A 45 -2.45 4.98 -20.15
CA GLN A 45 -2.18 6.42 -20.09
C GLN A 45 -1.54 6.84 -18.77
N LEU A 46 -2.00 6.29 -17.64
CA LEU A 46 -1.44 6.53 -16.33
C LEU A 46 0.00 6.03 -16.25
N SER A 47 0.27 4.80 -16.68
CA SER A 47 1.63 4.24 -16.73
C SER A 47 2.59 5.14 -17.52
N ASN A 48 2.19 5.54 -18.73
CA ASN A 48 2.97 6.45 -19.59
C ASN A 48 3.15 7.84 -18.99
N SER A 49 2.23 8.31 -18.16
CA SER A 49 2.33 9.60 -17.49
C SER A 49 3.25 9.52 -16.28
N MET A 50 3.16 8.46 -15.49
CA MET A 50 4.02 8.25 -14.31
C MET A 50 5.49 8.10 -14.70
N SER A 51 5.80 7.39 -15.78
CA SER A 51 7.18 7.17 -16.24
C SER A 51 7.95 8.48 -16.49
N LYS A 52 7.26 9.56 -16.89
CA LYS A 52 7.86 10.90 -17.10
C LYS A 52 8.39 11.54 -15.81
N PHE A 53 7.86 11.13 -14.65
CA PHE A 53 8.17 11.71 -13.34
C PHE A 53 9.00 10.77 -12.47
N LEU A 54 8.90 9.45 -12.66
CA LEU A 54 9.56 8.45 -11.82
C LEU A 54 11.08 8.58 -11.79
N ALA A 55 11.73 8.88 -12.91
CA ALA A 55 13.18 9.08 -12.95
C ALA A 55 13.68 10.21 -12.02
N LYS A 56 12.78 11.15 -11.65
CA LYS A 56 13.06 12.26 -10.74
C LYS A 56 12.53 12.02 -9.32
N ALA A 57 11.82 10.92 -9.07
CA ALA A 57 11.21 10.64 -7.78
C ALA A 57 12.23 10.57 -6.63
N PRO A 58 13.41 9.93 -6.77
CA PRO A 58 14.38 9.86 -5.67
C PRO A 58 14.88 11.22 -5.14
N ALA A 59 14.83 12.27 -5.97
CA ALA A 59 15.24 13.62 -5.58
C ALA A 59 14.12 14.43 -4.88
N HIS A 60 12.87 13.95 -4.91
CA HIS A 60 11.70 14.71 -4.50
C HIS A 60 10.72 13.96 -3.58
N CYS A 61 10.90 12.65 -3.43
CA CYS A 61 10.05 11.75 -2.68
C CYS A 61 10.88 11.06 -1.58
N THR A 62 10.23 10.64 -0.50
CA THR A 62 10.89 9.73 0.45
C THR A 62 11.13 8.36 -0.19
N PRO A 63 12.05 7.54 0.33
CA PRO A 63 12.29 6.20 -0.23
C PRO A 63 11.03 5.34 -0.31
N SER A 64 10.17 5.40 0.71
CA SER A 64 8.89 4.67 0.72
C SER A 64 7.89 5.19 -0.32
N GLU A 65 7.89 6.49 -0.58
CA GLU A 65 7.06 7.07 -1.66
C GLU A 65 7.54 6.64 -3.03
N THR A 66 8.86 6.61 -3.25
CA THR A 66 9.43 6.13 -4.52
C THR A 66 8.99 4.69 -4.79
N LEU A 67 9.13 3.80 -3.80
CA LEU A 67 8.68 2.40 -3.92
C LEU A 67 7.17 2.31 -4.20
N TYR A 68 6.35 3.12 -3.53
CA TYR A 68 4.91 3.19 -3.78
C TYR A 68 4.61 3.61 -5.22
N PHE A 69 5.16 4.72 -5.69
CA PHE A 69 4.89 5.24 -7.04
C PHE A 69 5.41 4.32 -8.14
N GLU A 70 6.58 3.71 -7.95
CA GLU A 70 7.11 2.68 -8.85
C GLU A 70 6.15 1.49 -8.91
N THR A 71 5.68 1.02 -7.76
CA THR A 71 4.72 -0.10 -7.70
C THR A 71 3.42 0.22 -8.44
N VAL A 72 2.84 1.41 -8.22
CA VAL A 72 1.62 1.83 -8.92
C VAL A 72 1.84 1.90 -10.43
N HIS A 73 2.99 2.39 -10.89
CA HIS A 73 3.34 2.39 -12.30
C HIS A 73 3.47 0.97 -12.88
N LEU A 74 4.11 0.05 -12.14
CA LEU A 74 4.22 -1.36 -12.55
C LEU A 74 2.84 -2.02 -12.64
N LEU A 75 1.96 -1.75 -11.67
CA LEU A 75 0.57 -2.24 -11.65
C LEU A 75 -0.26 -1.67 -12.81
N ALA A 76 -0.15 -0.38 -13.09
CA ALA A 76 -0.79 0.28 -14.23
C ALA A 76 -0.29 -0.27 -15.57
N THR A 77 0.95 -0.77 -15.62
CA THR A 77 1.51 -1.47 -16.79
C THR A 77 1.01 -2.91 -16.87
N LEU A 78 0.86 -3.59 -15.74
CA LEU A 78 0.45 -4.99 -15.67
C LEU A 78 -0.99 -5.21 -16.19
N VAL A 79 -1.92 -4.30 -15.86
CA VAL A 79 -3.33 -4.38 -16.28
C VAL A 79 -3.50 -4.57 -17.80
N PRO A 80 -2.99 -3.66 -18.66
CA PRO A 80 -3.14 -3.81 -20.11
C PRO A 80 -2.39 -5.01 -20.69
N LEU A 81 -1.27 -5.43 -20.09
CA LEU A 81 -0.54 -6.62 -20.54
C LEU A 81 -1.37 -7.90 -20.32
N CYS A 82 -1.98 -8.03 -19.14
CA CYS A 82 -2.87 -9.15 -18.85
C CYS A 82 -4.18 -9.08 -19.67
N ALA A 83 -4.72 -7.89 -19.90
CA ALA A 83 -5.94 -7.72 -20.69
C ALA A 83 -5.71 -8.05 -22.18
N SER A 84 -4.62 -7.59 -22.78
CA SER A 84 -4.33 -7.77 -24.21
C SER A 84 -4.12 -9.25 -24.57
N ALA A 85 -3.50 -10.02 -23.68
CA ALA A 85 -3.31 -11.46 -23.85
C ALA A 85 -4.62 -12.26 -23.93
N SER A 86 -5.72 -11.71 -23.41
CA SER A 86 -7.03 -12.36 -23.43
C SER A 86 -7.78 -12.19 -24.76
N HIS A 87 -7.53 -11.09 -25.48
CA HIS A 87 -8.30 -10.70 -26.65
C HIS A 87 -7.75 -11.28 -27.96
N ASP A 88 -6.44 -11.47 -28.05
CA ASP A 88 -5.81 -12.02 -29.25
C ASP A 88 -4.80 -13.10 -28.87
N ARG A 89 -5.20 -14.38 -29.02
CA ARG A 89 -4.34 -15.55 -28.79
C ARG A 89 -3.15 -15.62 -29.76
N SER A 90 -3.17 -14.83 -30.84
CA SER A 90 -2.05 -14.72 -31.78
C SER A 90 -1.00 -13.70 -31.33
N VAL A 91 -1.35 -12.81 -30.41
CA VAL A 91 -0.38 -11.93 -29.73
C VAL A 91 0.24 -12.75 -28.60
N PRO A 92 1.49 -13.21 -28.73
CA PRO A 92 2.15 -13.89 -27.64
C PRO A 92 2.16 -12.94 -26.45
N LEU A 93 1.82 -13.46 -25.27
CA LEU A 93 2.12 -12.78 -24.02
C LEU A 93 3.55 -12.23 -24.09
N PRO A 94 3.81 -11.05 -23.50
CA PRO A 94 5.19 -10.68 -23.21
C PRO A 94 5.87 -11.89 -22.59
N LYS A 95 7.07 -12.23 -23.06
CA LYS A 95 7.79 -13.45 -22.64
C LYS A 95 7.55 -13.66 -21.15
N ALA A 96 7.20 -14.87 -20.70
CA ALA A 96 6.85 -15.15 -19.31
C ALA A 96 7.83 -14.53 -18.29
N THR A 97 9.09 -14.38 -18.69
CA THR A 97 10.14 -13.63 -17.98
C THR A 97 9.77 -12.18 -17.62
N MET A 98 9.15 -11.41 -18.52
CA MET A 98 8.76 -10.02 -18.26
C MET A 98 7.64 -9.91 -17.22
N LEU A 99 6.63 -10.79 -17.29
CA LEU A 99 5.57 -10.81 -16.27
C LEU A 99 6.14 -11.17 -14.90
N ALA A 100 7.01 -12.19 -14.85
CA ALA A 100 7.71 -12.60 -13.63
C ALA A 100 8.64 -11.50 -13.08
N GLU A 101 9.27 -10.72 -13.94
CA GLU A 101 10.08 -9.55 -13.54
C GLU A 101 9.20 -8.45 -12.91
N LEU A 102 8.03 -8.16 -13.50
CA LEU A 102 7.10 -7.16 -12.98
C LEU A 102 6.53 -7.55 -11.61
N THR A 103 5.99 -8.77 -11.50
CA THR A 103 5.45 -9.32 -10.24
C THR A 103 6.55 -9.45 -9.18
N GLY A 104 7.76 -9.86 -9.58
CA GLY A 104 8.94 -9.93 -8.72
C GLY A 104 9.33 -8.56 -8.17
N ALA A 105 9.32 -7.52 -9.00
CA ALA A 105 9.60 -6.15 -8.57
C ALA A 105 8.52 -5.61 -7.60
N ILE A 106 7.24 -5.87 -7.87
CA ILE A 106 6.14 -5.49 -6.96
C ILE A 106 6.29 -6.21 -5.62
N GLN A 107 6.61 -7.51 -5.64
CA GLN A 107 6.87 -8.28 -4.42
C GLN A 107 8.07 -7.72 -3.65
N ALA A 108 9.17 -7.41 -4.34
CA ALA A 108 10.37 -6.84 -3.72
C ALA A 108 10.09 -5.48 -3.07
N SER A 109 9.23 -4.66 -3.67
CA SER A 109 8.75 -3.40 -3.08
C SER A 109 7.98 -3.64 -1.78
N LEU A 110 7.03 -4.58 -1.75
CA LEU A 110 6.29 -4.92 -0.52
C LEU A 110 7.23 -5.41 0.60
N VAL A 111 8.16 -6.31 0.28
CA VAL A 111 9.16 -6.83 1.24
C VAL A 111 10.05 -5.70 1.74
N SER A 112 10.59 -4.86 0.86
CA SER A 112 11.46 -3.75 1.24
C SER A 112 10.75 -2.74 2.14
N GLN A 113 9.47 -2.48 1.90
CA GLN A 113 8.68 -1.57 2.74
C GLN A 113 8.38 -2.18 4.11
N LEU A 114 8.12 -3.49 4.19
CA LEU A 114 7.96 -4.22 5.46
C LEU A 114 9.27 -4.22 6.26
N ASP A 115 10.39 -4.56 5.64
CA ASP A 115 11.71 -4.60 6.29
C ASP A 115 12.15 -3.23 6.81
N ALA A 116 11.64 -2.15 6.20
CA ALA A 116 11.90 -0.77 6.61
C ALA A 116 11.03 -0.30 7.79
N LEU A 117 10.07 -1.11 8.23
CA LEU A 117 9.27 -0.81 9.42
C LEU A 117 10.07 -1.13 10.70
N PRO A 118 9.96 -0.28 11.73
CA PRO A 118 10.63 -0.54 12.99
C PRO A 118 10.01 -1.76 13.68
N ASN A 119 10.87 -2.57 14.30
CA ASN A 119 10.40 -3.65 15.15
C ASN A 119 9.87 -3.04 16.47
N PRO A 120 8.59 -3.26 16.83
CA PRO A 120 8.05 -2.81 18.10
C PRO A 120 8.81 -3.50 19.23
N ALA A 121 9.70 -2.75 19.89
CA ALA A 121 10.46 -3.20 21.05
C ALA A 121 10.06 -2.38 22.27
N ASP A 122 10.29 -2.93 23.45
CA ASP A 122 9.83 -2.34 24.72
C ASP A 122 10.65 -1.12 25.17
N SER A 123 11.26 -0.33 24.27
CA SER A 123 12.01 0.88 24.65
C SER A 123 11.32 2.16 24.16
N ILE A 124 11.49 3.27 24.90
CA ILE A 124 10.97 4.58 24.48
C ILE A 124 11.55 4.99 23.11
N GLN A 125 12.83 4.69 22.87
CA GLN A 125 13.47 4.93 21.58
C GLN A 125 12.78 4.15 20.43
N SER A 126 12.43 2.88 20.64
CA SER A 126 11.71 2.08 19.65
C SER A 126 10.30 2.62 19.41
N LEU A 127 9.60 3.04 20.48
CA LEU A 127 8.28 3.63 20.38
C LEU A 127 8.29 4.94 19.58
N ILE A 128 9.25 5.83 19.86
CA ILE A 128 9.46 7.08 19.08
C ILE A 128 9.78 6.76 17.61
N SER A 129 10.64 5.77 17.38
CA SER A 129 10.98 5.32 16.02
C SER A 129 9.74 4.80 15.28
N THR A 130 8.85 4.12 15.99
CA THR A 130 7.58 3.62 15.45
C THR A 130 6.61 4.74 15.11
N PHE A 131 6.39 5.69 16.02
CA PHE A 131 5.58 6.88 15.73
C PHE A 131 6.13 7.70 14.54
N SER A 132 7.46 7.78 14.43
CA SER A 132 8.13 8.47 13.33
C SER A 132 8.02 7.73 11.99
N SER A 133 7.61 6.45 12.00
CA SER A 133 7.52 5.61 10.81
C SER A 133 6.14 5.60 10.15
N PHE A 134 5.15 6.34 10.66
CA PHE A 134 3.77 6.31 10.15
C PHE A 134 3.62 6.69 8.68
N HIS A 135 4.48 7.58 8.17
CA HIS A 135 4.54 7.81 6.72
C HIS A 135 4.89 6.54 5.93
N ARG A 136 5.85 5.74 6.42
CA ARG A 136 6.23 4.45 5.81
C ARG A 136 5.10 3.43 5.91
N VAL A 137 4.41 3.40 7.05
CA VAL A 137 3.22 2.55 7.25
C VAL A 137 2.12 2.91 6.25
N THR A 138 1.92 4.21 6.00
CA THR A 138 0.98 4.70 4.97
C THR A 138 1.36 4.19 3.59
N MET A 139 2.63 4.34 3.20
CA MET A 139 3.11 3.89 1.89
C MET A 139 3.01 2.38 1.72
N LEU A 140 3.33 1.59 2.76
CA LEU A 140 3.17 0.14 2.74
C LEU A 140 1.70 -0.23 2.50
N ARG A 141 0.82 0.38 3.29
CA ARG A 141 -0.63 0.19 3.14
C ARG A 141 -1.04 0.50 1.70
N ASP A 142 -0.79 1.70 1.20
CA ASP A 142 -1.28 2.11 -0.11
C ASP A 142 -0.69 1.26 -1.25
N THR A 143 0.57 0.82 -1.13
CA THR A 143 1.21 -0.13 -2.03
C THR A 143 0.49 -1.49 -2.03
N ALA A 144 0.21 -2.04 -0.85
CA ALA A 144 -0.50 -3.31 -0.70
C ALA A 144 -1.96 -3.22 -1.20
N MET A 145 -2.65 -2.11 -0.98
CA MET A 145 -4.00 -1.88 -1.52
C MET A 145 -4.00 -1.81 -3.03
N ALA A 146 -3.11 -1.00 -3.61
CA ALA A 146 -2.96 -0.88 -5.06
C ALA A 146 -2.75 -2.27 -5.68
N THR A 147 -1.86 -3.07 -5.07
CA THR A 147 -1.56 -4.43 -5.50
C THR A 147 -2.79 -5.33 -5.41
N LYS A 148 -3.47 -5.36 -4.25
CA LYS A 148 -4.64 -6.22 -4.02
C LYS A 148 -5.79 -5.92 -4.97
N VAL A 149 -6.12 -4.64 -5.16
CA VAL A 149 -7.21 -4.19 -6.04
C VAL A 149 -6.90 -4.50 -7.49
N THR A 150 -5.68 -4.24 -7.94
CA THR A 150 -5.26 -4.54 -9.32
C THR A 150 -5.37 -6.02 -9.62
N LEU A 151 -4.84 -6.87 -8.73
CA LEU A 151 -4.87 -8.32 -8.91
C LEU A 151 -6.30 -8.87 -8.85
N ALA A 152 -7.15 -8.30 -7.99
CA ALA A 152 -8.57 -8.64 -7.96
C ALA A 152 -9.26 -8.31 -9.31
N TRP A 153 -8.96 -7.15 -9.90
CA TRP A 153 -9.47 -6.77 -11.20
C TRP A 153 -8.99 -7.73 -12.30
N ILE A 154 -7.68 -8.04 -12.37
CA ILE A 154 -7.10 -8.94 -13.38
C ILE A 154 -7.71 -10.33 -13.29
N LEU A 155 -7.83 -10.89 -12.07
CA LEU A 155 -8.39 -12.22 -11.85
C LEU A 155 -9.89 -12.25 -12.20
N ALA A 156 -10.65 -11.23 -11.82
CA ALA A 156 -12.07 -11.13 -12.17
C ALA A 156 -12.27 -11.00 -13.69
N PHE A 157 -11.43 -10.23 -14.36
CA PHE A 157 -11.42 -10.12 -15.80
C PHE A 157 -11.12 -11.47 -16.47
N ASN A 158 -10.11 -12.20 -15.99
CA ASN A 158 -9.76 -13.53 -16.53
C ASN A 158 -10.91 -14.55 -16.41
N GLU A 159 -11.60 -14.61 -15.26
CA GLU A 159 -12.74 -15.53 -15.10
C GLU A 159 -13.92 -15.15 -16.02
N ARG A 160 -14.21 -13.86 -16.19
CA ARG A 160 -15.26 -13.39 -17.13
C ARG A 160 -14.96 -13.79 -18.58
N GLU A 161 -13.72 -13.60 -19.02
CA GLU A 161 -13.33 -13.96 -20.39
C GLU A 161 -13.37 -15.48 -20.62
N LYS A 162 -13.02 -16.28 -19.60
CA LYS A 162 -13.17 -17.75 -19.61
C LYS A 162 -14.63 -18.20 -19.70
N GLU A 163 -15.54 -17.54 -18.97
CA GLU A 163 -16.99 -17.79 -19.07
C GLU A 163 -17.53 -17.44 -20.46
N ARG A 164 -17.05 -16.34 -21.06
CA ARG A 164 -17.44 -15.87 -22.39
C ARG A 164 -17.04 -16.86 -23.49
N ASP A 165 -15.82 -17.38 -23.44
CA ASP A 165 -15.25 -18.20 -24.51
C ASP A 165 -15.84 -19.62 -24.58
N ARG A 166 -16.51 -20.10 -23.51
CA ARG A 166 -17.17 -21.44 -23.40
C ARG A 166 -16.30 -22.65 -23.75
N SER A 167 -15.04 -22.45 -24.10
CA SER A 167 -14.05 -23.47 -24.50
C SER A 167 -13.37 -24.14 -23.29
N GLY A 168 -13.59 -23.60 -22.09
CA GLY A 168 -12.95 -24.05 -20.85
C GLY A 168 -11.48 -23.63 -20.69
N GLY A 169 -10.89 -22.97 -21.69
CA GLY A 169 -9.53 -22.43 -21.63
C GLY A 169 -9.48 -21.10 -20.88
N SER A 170 -8.50 -20.95 -19.98
CA SER A 170 -8.19 -19.66 -19.34
C SER A 170 -7.50 -18.74 -20.37
N PRO A 171 -7.89 -17.45 -20.49
CA PRO A 171 -7.20 -16.50 -21.34
C PRO A 171 -5.76 -16.27 -20.89
N LEU A 172 -5.53 -16.21 -19.57
CA LEU A 172 -4.20 -16.22 -18.99
C LEU A 172 -3.70 -17.65 -18.72
N PRO A 173 -2.41 -17.94 -18.94
CA PRO A 173 -1.78 -19.18 -18.52
C PRO A 173 -1.94 -19.47 -17.03
N LYS A 174 -2.03 -20.75 -16.67
CA LYS A 174 -2.31 -21.18 -15.28
C LYS A 174 -1.22 -20.73 -14.30
N ASP A 175 0.04 -20.77 -14.73
CA ASP A 175 1.21 -20.27 -14.01
C ASP A 175 1.10 -18.78 -13.69
N VAL A 176 0.72 -17.96 -14.68
CA VAL A 176 0.48 -16.52 -14.47
C VAL A 176 -0.66 -16.29 -13.47
N VAL A 177 -1.77 -17.03 -13.58
CA VAL A 177 -2.88 -16.94 -12.62
C VAL A 177 -2.44 -17.31 -11.20
N LEU A 178 -1.61 -18.35 -11.04
CA LEU A 178 -1.08 -18.75 -9.74
C LEU A 178 -0.15 -17.69 -9.16
N GLU A 179 0.69 -17.08 -9.99
CA GLU A 179 1.58 -15.99 -9.60
C GLU A 179 0.79 -14.76 -9.11
N MET A 180 -0.25 -14.34 -9.84
CA MET A 180 -1.12 -13.23 -9.43
C MET A 180 -1.81 -13.52 -8.09
N LYS A 181 -2.27 -14.75 -7.87
CA LYS A 181 -2.86 -15.17 -6.57
C LYS A 181 -1.83 -15.16 -5.44
N SER A 182 -0.60 -15.61 -5.71
CA SER A 182 0.48 -15.56 -4.72
C SER A 182 0.82 -14.12 -4.33
N LEU A 183 0.94 -13.22 -5.31
CA LEU A 183 1.20 -11.81 -5.05
C LEU A 183 0.04 -11.14 -4.29
N GLN A 184 -1.21 -11.52 -4.57
CA GLN A 184 -2.38 -11.03 -3.83
C GLN A 184 -2.39 -11.50 -2.37
N SER A 185 -1.95 -12.74 -2.10
CA SER A 185 -1.75 -13.24 -0.73
C SER A 185 -0.71 -12.40 0.01
N ARG A 186 0.45 -12.17 -0.62
CA ARG A 186 1.52 -11.34 -0.02
C ARG A 186 1.09 -9.92 0.29
N ALA A 187 0.30 -9.30 -0.60
CA ALA A 187 -0.27 -7.99 -0.33
C ALA A 187 -1.23 -8.01 0.87
N THR A 188 -1.98 -9.09 1.06
CA THR A 188 -2.86 -9.28 2.23
C THR A 188 -2.06 -9.52 3.51
N GLU A 189 -0.98 -10.29 3.45
CA GLU A 189 -0.08 -10.49 4.59
C GLU A 189 0.62 -9.18 4.99
N ALA A 190 1.06 -8.37 4.02
CA ALA A 190 1.67 -7.06 4.27
C ALA A 190 0.70 -6.10 4.98
N LEU A 191 -0.56 -6.14 4.55
CA LEU A 191 -1.68 -5.42 5.16
C LEU A 191 -1.91 -5.82 6.61
N GLU A 192 -1.94 -7.12 6.88
CA GLU A 192 -2.12 -7.69 8.22
C GLU A 192 -0.95 -7.32 9.13
N GLN A 193 0.29 -7.38 8.62
CA GLN A 193 1.49 -6.98 9.37
C GLN A 193 1.48 -5.49 9.72
N GLY A 194 1.13 -4.61 8.77
CA GLY A 194 0.97 -3.18 9.04
C GLY A 194 -0.11 -2.89 10.09
N ARG A 195 -1.25 -3.58 10.01
CA ARG A 195 -2.31 -3.50 11.02
C ARG A 195 -1.88 -4.03 12.39
N ALA A 196 -1.11 -5.11 12.42
CA ALA A 196 -0.57 -5.69 13.64
C ALA A 196 0.41 -4.74 14.35
N LEU A 197 1.25 -4.03 13.59
CA LEU A 197 2.14 -2.99 14.13
C LEU A 197 1.35 -1.88 14.84
N ILE A 198 0.27 -1.37 14.22
CA ILE A 198 -0.59 -0.37 14.86
C ILE A 198 -1.27 -0.93 16.12
N SER A 199 -1.65 -2.21 16.08
CA SER A 199 -2.31 -2.87 17.21
C SER A 199 -1.34 -3.11 18.39
N SER A 200 -0.06 -3.38 18.12
CA SER A 200 0.94 -3.55 19.17
C SER A 200 1.27 -2.22 19.88
N LEU A 201 1.13 -1.08 19.20
CA LEU A 201 1.29 0.23 19.84
C LEU A 201 0.25 0.46 20.93
N GLU A 202 -1.00 0.02 20.74
CA GLU A 202 -2.05 0.14 21.76
C GLU A 202 -1.64 -0.56 23.06
N THR A 203 -1.07 -1.76 22.96
CA THR A 203 -0.60 -2.48 24.14
C THR A 203 0.58 -1.79 24.82
N GLN A 204 1.47 -1.15 24.05
CA GLN A 204 2.64 -0.46 24.58
C GLN A 204 2.29 0.86 25.29
N ILE A 205 1.20 1.51 24.88
CA ILE A 205 0.77 2.79 25.47
C ILE A 205 -0.38 2.66 26.47
N ALA A 206 -0.85 1.44 26.75
CA ALA A 206 -2.02 1.21 27.60
C ALA A 206 -1.85 1.73 29.05
N ASN A 207 -0.63 1.67 29.60
CA ASN A 207 -0.31 2.21 30.91
C ASN A 207 0.34 3.59 30.77
N GLU A 208 -0.50 4.61 30.65
CA GLU A 208 -0.07 6.01 30.43
C GLU A 208 0.83 6.54 31.55
N ALA A 209 0.59 6.15 32.80
CA ALA A 209 1.39 6.58 33.95
C ALA A 209 2.81 6.01 33.89
N GLU A 210 2.92 4.70 33.61
CA GLU A 210 4.22 4.03 33.43
C GLU A 210 4.96 4.57 32.21
N LEU A 211 4.25 4.77 31.11
CA LEU A 211 4.82 5.34 29.90
C LEU A 211 5.36 6.75 30.14
N GLY A 212 4.61 7.60 30.86
CA GLY A 212 5.05 8.94 31.23
C GLY A 212 6.32 8.93 32.08
N ARG A 213 6.41 8.03 33.07
CA ARG A 213 7.62 7.85 33.89
C ARG A 213 8.82 7.47 33.04
N ARG A 214 8.67 6.45 32.19
CA ARG A 214 9.74 5.97 31.31
C ARG A 214 10.17 7.01 30.28
N LEU A 215 9.22 7.79 29.76
CA LEU A 215 9.49 8.89 28.83
C LEU A 215 10.29 10.00 29.52
N ARG A 216 9.92 10.38 30.75
CA ARG A 216 10.67 11.35 31.55
C ARG A 216 12.09 10.88 31.83
N GLU A 217 12.24 9.63 32.26
CA GLU A 217 13.55 9.01 32.50
C GLU A 217 14.40 8.99 31.23
N TRP A 218 13.83 8.59 30.09
CA TRP A 218 14.54 8.57 28.81
C TRP A 218 14.94 9.97 28.32
N ALA A 219 14.08 10.97 28.48
CA ALA A 219 14.32 12.33 27.98
C ALA A 219 15.27 13.15 28.87
N PHE A 220 15.25 12.92 30.19
CA PHE A 220 15.98 13.75 31.16
C PHE A 220 16.99 12.99 32.01
N GLY A 221 17.16 11.68 31.82
CA GLY A 221 18.19 10.88 32.50
C GLY A 221 17.79 10.29 33.86
N GLY A 222 16.54 10.46 34.30
CA GLY A 222 16.06 9.96 35.60
C GLY A 222 16.82 10.57 36.79
N ASP A 223 17.04 9.78 37.85
CA ASP A 223 17.75 10.21 39.07
C ASP A 223 19.25 10.52 38.87
N GLN A 224 19.82 10.26 37.68
CA GLN A 224 21.21 10.61 37.31
C GLN A 224 21.29 11.74 36.29
N GLY A 225 20.14 12.32 35.93
CA GLY A 225 20.01 13.42 34.98
C GLY A 225 20.32 14.79 35.58
N ASP A 226 20.42 15.79 34.70
CA ASP A 226 20.57 17.19 35.10
C ASP A 226 19.25 17.66 35.74
N ASP A 227 19.20 17.58 37.07
CA ASP A 227 18.01 17.80 37.91
C ASP A 227 17.35 19.17 37.65
N GLU A 228 18.14 20.15 37.17
CA GLU A 228 17.68 21.47 36.74
C GLU A 228 16.74 21.41 35.52
N LEU A 229 16.99 20.55 34.54
CA LEU A 229 16.14 20.41 33.35
C LEU A 229 14.88 19.59 33.64
N GLY A 230 15.00 18.56 34.47
CA GLY A 230 13.87 17.74 34.91
C GLY A 230 12.84 18.54 35.72
N GLY A 231 13.31 19.44 36.59
CA GLY A 231 12.47 20.33 37.39
C GLY A 231 11.77 21.44 36.60
N LEU A 232 12.25 21.79 35.40
CA LEU A 232 11.63 22.79 34.51
C LEU A 232 10.44 22.25 33.71
N VAL A 233 10.29 20.92 33.62
CA VAL A 233 9.22 20.30 32.84
C VAL A 233 8.02 19.98 33.73
N GLU A 234 6.97 20.79 33.59
CA GLU A 234 5.69 20.54 34.24
C GLU A 234 5.18 19.12 33.93
N ASP A 235 4.66 18.42 34.93
CA ASP A 235 4.03 17.09 34.78
C ASP A 235 2.97 17.06 33.67
N GLY A 236 2.31 18.20 33.41
CA GLY A 236 1.37 18.38 32.31
C GLY A 236 1.97 18.21 30.92
N THR A 237 3.26 18.51 30.72
CA THR A 237 3.94 18.39 29.42
C THR A 237 4.11 16.92 29.02
N ILE A 238 4.63 16.09 29.93
CA ILE A 238 4.80 14.65 29.70
C ILE A 238 3.45 13.98 29.48
N LYS A 239 2.46 14.34 30.32
CA LYS A 239 1.09 13.85 30.19
C LYS A 239 0.49 14.21 28.82
N GLY A 240 0.68 15.45 28.36
CA GLY A 240 0.19 15.89 27.04
C GLY A 240 0.81 15.12 25.87
N VAL A 241 2.09 14.75 25.95
CA VAL A 241 2.75 13.91 24.92
C VAL A 241 2.14 12.51 24.90
N VAL A 242 1.96 11.89 26.06
CA VAL A 242 1.37 10.55 26.19
C VAL A 242 -0.08 10.54 25.68
N GLU A 243 -0.89 11.54 26.04
CA GLU A 243 -2.25 11.70 25.54
C GLU A 243 -2.28 11.87 24.01
N SER A 244 -1.35 12.66 23.45
CA SER A 244 -1.19 12.85 22.00
C SER A 244 -0.86 11.53 21.28
N TRP A 245 0.04 10.71 21.85
CA TRP A 245 0.35 9.38 21.32
C TRP A 245 -0.88 8.46 21.36
N GLY A 246 -1.66 8.50 22.45
CA GLY A 246 -2.93 7.77 22.58
C GLY A 246 -4.00 8.20 21.58
N LEU A 247 -4.13 9.50 21.31
CA LEU A 247 -5.01 10.01 20.25
C LEU A 247 -4.55 9.54 18.87
N ASN A 248 -3.25 9.56 18.60
CA ASN A 248 -2.68 9.17 17.33
C ASN A 248 -2.93 7.68 17.04
N VAL A 249 -2.64 6.78 18.00
CA VAL A 249 -2.91 5.33 17.85
C VAL A 249 -4.40 5.07 17.63
N ARG A 250 -5.29 5.75 18.36
CA ARG A 250 -6.74 5.63 18.15
C ARG A 250 -7.16 6.05 16.75
N GLY A 251 -6.57 7.11 16.19
CA GLY A 251 -6.78 7.54 14.81
C GLY A 251 -6.35 6.46 13.81
N TRP A 252 -5.14 5.91 13.98
CA TRP A 252 -4.62 4.84 13.12
C TRP A 252 -5.45 3.55 13.14
N LYS A 253 -6.08 3.23 14.28
CA LYS A 253 -7.01 2.10 14.38
C LYS A 253 -8.27 2.26 13.53
N GLN A 254 -8.63 3.48 13.15
CA GLN A 254 -9.78 3.75 12.29
C GLN A 254 -9.44 3.67 10.79
N VAL A 255 -8.14 3.62 10.44
CA VAL A 255 -7.69 3.47 9.07
C VAL A 255 -8.17 2.12 8.53
N LYS A 256 -8.72 2.13 7.31
CA LYS A 256 -9.19 0.90 6.65
C LYS A 256 -8.01 0.11 6.08
N TRP A 257 -7.87 -1.15 6.48
CA TRP A 257 -6.84 -2.08 5.99
C TRP A 257 -7.38 -3.08 4.96
N GLU A 258 -8.62 -2.92 4.54
CA GLU A 258 -9.29 -3.82 3.62
C GLU A 258 -10.17 -3.04 2.66
N VAL A 259 -10.30 -3.58 1.44
CA VAL A 259 -11.22 -3.10 0.41
C VAL A 259 -12.51 -3.90 0.58
N LYS A 260 -13.57 -3.22 1.03
CA LYS A 260 -14.94 -3.76 1.08
C LYS A 260 -15.50 -3.95 -0.31
#